data_AF-A0A8I1KQT5-F1
#
_entry.id   AF-A0A8I1KQT5-F1
#
_cell.length_a   1.000
_cell.length_b   1.000
_cell.length_c   1.000
_cell.angle_alpha   90.00
_cell.angle_beta   90.00
_cell.angle_gamma   90.00
#
_symmetry.space_group_name_H-M   'P 1'
#
loop_
_entity.id
_entity.type
_entity.pdbx_description
1 polymer ?
#
loop_
_entity_poly.entity_id
_entity_poly.type
_entity_poly.pdbx_seq_one_letter_code
_entity_poly.pdbx_strand_id
1 'polypeptide(L)' 'MKKIHVLALIPVLCLVVGPVFANSVTPYVLGMPFLLFWVLLSVLITSLCMGVVYVFDPANKGDME' A
#
# COMPACT_ATOMS: atom_id res chain seq x y z
N MET A 1 -10.22 15.65 -8.01
CA MET A 1 -9.79 14.46 -7.23
C MET A 1 -10.66 14.35 -5.99
N LYS A 2 -11.54 13.34 -5.88
CA LYS A 2 -12.23 13.07 -4.61
C LYS A 2 -11.18 12.77 -3.53
N LYS A 3 -11.43 13.18 -2.27
CA LYS A 3 -10.49 13.01 -1.15
C LYS A 3 -10.03 11.55 -0.97
N ILE A 4 -10.85 10.58 -1.41
CA ILE A 4 -10.53 9.15 -1.32
C ILE A 4 -9.33 8.71 -2.18
N HIS A 5 -9.04 9.38 -3.29
CA HIS A 5 -7.87 9.02 -4.11
C HIS A 5 -6.54 9.41 -3.45
N VAL A 6 -6.56 10.22 -2.38
CA VAL A 6 -5.37 10.51 -1.56
C VAL A 6 -4.85 9.22 -0.90
N LEU A 7 -5.70 8.20 -0.69
CA LEU A 7 -5.24 6.88 -0.21
C LEU A 7 -4.23 6.24 -1.17
N ALA A 8 -4.26 6.57 -2.47
CA ALA A 8 -3.30 6.06 -3.44
C ALA A 8 -1.87 6.60 -3.23
N LEU A 9 -1.69 7.67 -2.44
CA LEU A 9 -0.36 8.15 -2.05
C LEU A 9 0.30 7.28 -0.98
N ILE A 10 -0.49 6.55 -0.18
CA ILE A 10 0.02 5.67 0.88
C ILE A 10 1.02 4.64 0.32
N PRO A 11 0.69 3.82 -0.70
CA PRO A 11 1.64 2.84 -1.24
C PRO A 11 2.88 3.48 -1.87
N VAL A 12 2.75 4.68 -2.45
CA VAL A 12 3.90 5.45 -2.98
C VAL A 12 4.84 5.84 -1.85
N LEU A 13 4.31 6.36 -0.74
CA LEU A 13 5.11 6.70 0.43
C LEU A 13 5.74 5.44 1.06
N CYS A 14 5.00 4.35 1.16
CA CYS A 14 5.52 3.07 1.67
C CYS A 14 6.70 2.55 0.84
N LEU A 15 6.67 2.69 -0.50
CA LEU A 15 7.73 2.20 -1.37
C LEU A 15 8.89 3.18 -1.59
N VAL A 16 8.64 4.49 -1.55
CA VAL A 16 9.68 5.51 -1.81
C VAL A 16 10.33 5.97 -0.51
N VAL A 17 9.51 6.30 0.49
CA VAL A 17 9.99 6.83 1.77
C VAL A 17 10.26 5.71 2.76
N GLY A 18 9.45 4.65 2.75
CA GLY A 18 9.58 3.51 3.66
C GLY A 18 10.97 2.87 3.67
N PRO A 19 11.62 2.59 2.51
CA PRO A 19 12.96 2.00 2.51
C PRO A 19 14.02 2.86 3.17
N VAL A 20 13.87 4.19 3.24
CA VAL A 20 14.83 5.04 3.97
C VAL A 20 14.95 4.62 5.45
N PHE A 21 13.86 4.09 6.02
CA PHE A 21 13.80 3.59 7.39
C PHE A 21 13.90 2.06 7.47
N ALA A 22 13.41 1.36 6.46
CA ALA A 22 13.31 -0.09 6.44
C ALA A 22 14.48 -0.81 5.76
N ASN A 23 15.44 -0.07 5.19
CA ASN A 23 16.64 -0.63 4.57
C ASN A 23 17.63 -1.15 5.62
N SER A 24 17.25 -2.26 6.24
CA SER A 24 18.11 -3.05 7.11
C SER A 24 17.92 -4.53 6.80
N VAL A 25 19.00 -5.29 6.98
CA VAL A 25 18.98 -6.75 6.86
C VAL A 25 18.44 -7.41 8.14
N THR A 26 18.56 -6.73 9.28
CA THR A 26 18.05 -7.18 10.58
C THR A 26 17.08 -6.15 11.16
N PRO A 27 16.02 -6.59 11.88
CA PRO A 27 15.70 -7.97 12.24
C PRO A 27 15.17 -8.79 11.06
N TYR A 28 15.26 -10.11 11.18
CA TYR A 28 14.57 -11.01 10.26
C TYR A 28 13.11 -11.15 10.72
N VAL A 29 12.18 -10.92 9.80
CA VAL A 29 10.74 -11.05 10.05
C VAL A 29 10.24 -12.16 9.14
N LEU A 30 9.56 -13.17 9.69
CA LEU A 30 9.10 -14.35 8.94
C LEU A 30 10.23 -15.07 8.15
N GLY A 31 11.46 -15.02 8.66
CA GLY A 31 12.62 -15.66 8.01
C GLY A 31 13.28 -14.84 6.89
N MET A 32 12.86 -13.59 6.68
CA MET A 32 13.34 -12.73 5.61
C MET A 32 13.88 -11.39 6.16
N PRO A 33 14.86 -10.77 5.48
CA PRO A 33 15.39 -9.45 5.85
C PRO A 33 14.29 -8.40 6.01
N PHE A 34 14.50 -7.44 6.91
CA PHE A 34 13.49 -6.42 7.22
C PHE A 34 13.01 -5.64 5.98
N LEU A 35 13.92 -5.27 5.08
CA LEU A 35 13.56 -4.59 3.84
C LEU A 35 12.63 -5.44 2.96
N LEU A 36 12.90 -6.74 2.84
CA LEU A 36 12.05 -7.67 2.07
C LEU A 36 10.65 -7.77 2.68
N PHE A 37 10.58 -7.84 4.02
CA PHE A 37 9.32 -7.81 4.74
C PHE A 37 8.54 -6.53 4.50
N TRP A 38 9.22 -5.40 4.56
CA TRP A 38 8.63 -4.10 4.31
C TRP A 38 8.04 -3.97 2.89
N VAL A 39 8.77 -4.44 1.88
CA VAL A 39 8.28 -4.41 0.49
C VAL A 39 7.03 -5.27 0.33
N LEU A 40 7.03 -6.49 0.89
CA LEU A 40 5.86 -7.36 0.84
C LEU A 40 4.66 -6.78 1.60
N LEU A 41 4.89 -6.18 2.77
CA LEU A 41 3.85 -5.45 3.50
C LEU A 41 3.29 -4.29 2.67
N SER A 42 4.14 -3.55 1.97
CA SER A 42 3.74 -2.44 1.10
C SER A 42 2.84 -2.90 -0.05
N VAL A 43 3.07 -4.09 -0.61
CA VAL A 43 2.18 -4.70 -1.62
C VAL A 43 0.80 -4.98 -1.04
N LEU A 44 0.73 -5.56 0.16
CA LEU A 44 -0.55 -5.81 0.84
C LEU A 44 -1.31 -4.51 1.14
N ILE A 45 -0.60 -3.47 1.61
CA ILE A 45 -1.16 -2.13 1.82
C ILE A 45 -1.71 -1.55 0.52
N THR A 46 -1.00 -1.74 -0.61
CA THR A 46 -1.45 -1.28 -1.93
C THR A 46 -2.79 -1.91 -2.30
N SER A 47 -2.89 -3.25 -2.19
CA SER A 47 -4.13 -3.98 -2.46
C SER A 47 -5.27 -3.52 -1.57
N LEU A 48 -5.01 -3.28 -0.28
CA LEU A 48 -6.01 -2.76 0.66
C LEU A 48 -6.47 -1.36 0.25
N CYS A 49 -5.56 -0.44 -0.07
CA CYS A 49 -5.89 0.91 -0.51
C CYS A 49 -6.76 0.89 -1.77
N MET A 50 -6.39 0.07 -2.77
CA MET A 50 -7.18 -0.08 -3.99
C MET A 50 -8.55 -0.71 -3.72
N GLY A 51 -8.64 -1.70 -2.83
CA GLY A 51 -9.91 -2.28 -2.41
C GLY A 51 -10.83 -1.25 -1.74
N VAL A 52 -10.28 -0.41 -0.86
CA VAL A 52 -11.04 0.69 -0.22
C VAL A 52 -11.48 1.71 -1.26
N VAL A 53 -10.59 2.16 -2.13
CA VAL A 53 -10.96 3.08 -3.22
C VAL A 53 -12.06 2.45 -4.08
N TYR A 54 -11.95 1.16 -4.40
CA TYR A 54 -12.91 0.46 -5.24
C TYR A 54 -14.31 0.45 -4.63
N VAL A 55 -14.44 0.03 -3.37
CA VAL A 55 -15.73 -0.10 -2.67
C VAL A 55 -16.39 1.27 -2.45
N PHE A 56 -15.60 2.29 -2.14
CA PHE A 56 -16.14 3.57 -1.68
C PHE A 56 -16.20 4.65 -2.76
N ASP A 57 -15.50 4.53 -3.89
CA ASP A 57 -15.63 5.51 -4.96
C ASP A 57 -17.01 5.41 -5.62
N PRO A 58 -17.84 6.48 -5.58
CA PRO A 58 -19.12 6.49 -6.29
C PRO A 58 -19.02 6.22 -7.79
N ALA A 59 -17.85 6.49 -8.41
CA ALA A 59 -17.67 6.23 -9.84
C ALA A 59 -17.83 4.74 -10.18
N ASN A 60 -17.46 3.83 -9.27
CA ASN A 60 -17.58 2.38 -9.49
C ASN A 60 -19.02 1.86 -9.29
N LYS A 61 -19.97 2.73 -8.87
CA LYS A 61 -21.38 2.35 -8.74
C LYS A 61 -22.14 2.39 -10.06
N GLY A 62 -21.61 3.04 -11.09
CA GLY A 62 -22.23 3.12 -12.43
C GLY A 62 -21.98 1.91 -13.35
N ASP A 63 -21.05 1.01 -12.98
CA ASP A 63 -20.75 -0.22 -13.72
C ASP A 63 -21.55 -1.45 -13.20
N MET A 64 -22.47 -1.24 -12.26
CA MET A 64 -23.34 -2.28 -11.68
C MET A 64 -24.81 -2.14 -12.15
N GLU A 65 -25.04 -1.66 -13.37
CA GLU A 65 -26.33 -1.73 -14.07
C GLU A 65 -26.26 -2.69 -15.27
#